data_AF-A0A530Z298-F1
#
_entry.id   AF-A0A530Z298-F1
#
_cell.length_a   1.000
_cell.length_b   1.000
_cell.length_c   1.000
_cell.angle_alpha   90.00
_cell.angle_beta   90.00
_cell.angle_gamma   90.00
#
_symmetry.space_group_name_H-M   'P 1'
#
loop_
_entity.id
_entity.type
_entity.pdbx_description
1 polymer ?
#
loop_
_entity_poly.entity_id
_entity_poly.type
_entity_poly.pdbx_seq_one_letter_code
_entity_poly.pdbx_strand_id
1 'polypeptide(L)'
;KNKGRYTTAETRTIEQLVFKTPDAAKAALDSLKTGATFDKLVAAEGKTQADTLLGTLSKDKIADKAVADAAFALNVNEVSPVVQGAFGPVLLRVTEIKPEVVKPLAEVAADIRKDLALGEASRILLDVHDSYEDSRASGSTLEQAAEKLKLKVVTVDAIDRTGLRPDGAIVKDLPESPELIKAVFDAEPGTENPDLTTANNGFVFYEVDSVTPARDRTLDEVRQKVVADWTAAETTKRLTAKAQELEKRLEAGTTLDVIASELKLEKQTKRGVKRGADDADFGKEGAAAMFGEGEGGTGLIPSPTGDGQILFRIAEVFEPAGADASSVPDDEQKSFTAGMSDDLLDQLVAQLQTQYDVRIDQTAVAQALTR
;
A
#
# COMPACT_ATOMS: atom_id res chain seq x y z
N LYS A 1 29.04 24.91 -20.96
CA LYS A 1 27.71 25.06 -21.60
C LYS A 1 26.58 25.34 -20.60
N ASN A 2 26.63 24.87 -19.35
CA ASN A 2 25.54 25.05 -18.38
C ASN A 2 25.82 26.11 -17.28
N LYS A 3 26.41 27.27 -17.64
CA LYS A 3 26.73 28.31 -16.64
C LYS A 3 25.48 28.78 -15.88
N GLY A 4 24.35 28.96 -16.59
CA GLY A 4 23.08 29.38 -15.99
C GLY A 4 22.52 28.43 -14.92
N ARG A 5 22.90 27.15 -14.90
CA ARG A 5 22.47 26.20 -13.84
C ARG A 5 23.19 26.45 -12.51
N TYR A 6 24.32 27.16 -12.56
CA TYR A 6 25.20 27.44 -11.42
C TYR A 6 25.35 28.95 -11.16
N THR A 7 24.54 29.77 -11.83
CA THR A 7 24.52 31.22 -11.69
C THR A 7 23.16 31.64 -11.17
N THR A 8 23.15 32.33 -10.03
CA THR A 8 22.00 33.10 -9.58
C THR A 8 22.13 34.50 -10.18
N ALA A 9 21.25 34.83 -11.12
CA ALA A 9 21.27 36.12 -11.81
C ALA A 9 21.10 37.28 -10.82
N GLU A 10 21.65 38.44 -11.17
CA GLU A 10 21.40 39.69 -10.45
C GLU A 10 19.90 39.97 -10.38
N THR A 11 19.41 40.33 -9.19
CA THR A 11 18.02 40.75 -8.97
C THR A 11 17.98 42.15 -8.38
N ARG A 12 16.99 42.93 -8.79
CA ARG A 12 16.78 44.30 -8.30
C ARG A 12 15.37 44.46 -7.78
N THR A 13 15.23 45.14 -6.65
CA THR A 13 13.93 45.59 -6.14
C THR A 13 13.60 46.90 -6.83
N ILE A 14 12.58 46.87 -7.69
CA ILE A 14 12.25 47.96 -8.61
C ILE A 14 10.89 48.53 -8.22
N GLU A 15 10.84 49.85 -8.13
CA GLU A 15 9.61 50.62 -8.04
C GLU A 15 9.38 51.34 -9.37
N GLN A 16 8.14 51.32 -9.86
CA GLN A 16 7.70 51.88 -11.11
C GLN A 16 6.52 52.82 -10.89
N LEU A 17 6.71 54.11 -11.18
CA LEU A 17 5.65 55.10 -11.16
C LEU A 17 5.25 55.45 -12.60
N VAL A 18 4.04 55.04 -12.99
CA VAL A 18 3.46 55.30 -14.33
C VAL A 18 2.68 56.61 -14.34
N PHE A 19 2.91 57.42 -15.38
CA PHE A 19 2.27 58.71 -15.61
C PHE A 19 1.33 58.68 -16.83
N LYS A 20 0.33 59.56 -16.84
CA LYS A 20 -0.65 59.66 -17.94
C LYS A 20 -0.07 60.27 -19.22
N THR A 21 0.88 61.18 -19.10
CA THR A 21 1.49 61.90 -20.24
C THR A 21 3.01 62.04 -20.05
N PRO A 22 3.79 62.13 -21.14
CA PRO A 22 5.24 62.35 -21.05
C PRO A 22 5.60 63.67 -20.34
N ASP A 23 4.78 64.71 -20.52
CA ASP A 23 4.98 66.02 -19.87
C ASP A 23 4.82 65.92 -18.35
N ALA A 24 3.87 65.12 -17.86
CA ALA A 24 3.70 64.88 -16.43
C ALA A 24 4.91 64.12 -15.84
N ALA A 25 5.41 63.09 -16.53
CA ALA A 25 6.60 62.37 -16.11
C ALA A 25 7.85 63.27 -16.11
N LYS A 26 7.97 64.18 -17.09
CA LYS A 26 9.07 65.14 -17.17
C LYS A 26 9.01 66.16 -16.04
N ALA A 27 7.83 66.72 -15.74
CA ALA A 27 7.63 67.64 -14.63
C ALA A 27 7.97 66.98 -13.28
N ALA A 28 7.56 65.71 -13.10
CA ALA A 28 7.90 64.92 -11.93
C ALA A 28 9.43 64.71 -11.82
N LEU A 29 10.11 64.35 -12.91
CA LEU A 29 11.56 64.20 -12.95
C LEU A 29 12.30 65.51 -12.65
N ASP A 30 11.83 66.63 -13.18
CA ASP A 30 12.44 67.95 -12.94
C ASP A 30 12.27 68.40 -11.48
N SER A 31 11.16 68.03 -10.82
CA SER A 31 10.98 68.29 -9.39
C SER A 31 11.93 67.48 -8.49
N LEU A 32 12.38 66.30 -8.92
CA LEU A 32 13.42 65.54 -8.21
C LEU A 32 14.76 66.27 -8.24
N LYS A 33 15.08 66.96 -9.35
CA LYS A 33 16.32 67.75 -9.48
C LYS A 33 16.34 68.98 -8.56
N THR A 34 15.16 69.48 -8.17
CA THR A 34 15.01 70.62 -7.26
C THR A 34 14.84 70.21 -5.79
N GLY A 35 14.97 68.91 -5.48
CA GLY A 35 15.02 68.38 -4.11
C GLY A 35 13.74 67.68 -3.63
N ALA A 36 12.76 67.42 -4.49
CA ALA A 36 11.66 66.52 -4.15
C ALA A 36 12.17 65.07 -4.00
N THR A 37 11.49 64.25 -3.19
CA THR A 37 11.80 62.82 -3.07
C THR A 37 10.85 62.01 -3.93
N PHE A 38 11.28 60.83 -4.38
CA PHE A 38 10.43 59.91 -5.13
C PHE A 38 9.15 59.55 -4.36
N ASP A 39 9.24 59.36 -3.04
CA ASP A 39 8.09 59.08 -2.18
C ASP A 39 7.04 60.21 -2.20
N LYS A 40 7.49 61.47 -2.30
CA LYS A 40 6.58 62.61 -2.46
C LYS A 40 5.88 62.62 -3.83
N LEU A 41 6.55 62.15 -4.88
CA LEU A 41 5.92 62.00 -6.20
C LEU A 41 4.87 60.89 -6.19
N VAL A 42 5.19 59.76 -5.56
CA VAL A 42 4.26 58.64 -5.40
C VAL A 42 2.99 59.11 -4.66
N ALA A 43 3.16 59.84 -3.55
CA ALA A 43 2.05 60.43 -2.81
C ALA A 43 1.27 61.49 -3.60
N ALA A 44 1.95 62.32 -4.41
CA ALA A 44 1.30 63.33 -5.24
C ALA A 44 0.44 62.72 -6.37
N GLU A 45 0.82 61.54 -6.87
CA GLU A 45 0.01 60.74 -7.81
C GLU A 45 -1.09 59.93 -7.09
N GLY A 46 -1.27 60.10 -5.77
CA GLY A 46 -2.28 59.41 -4.97
C GLY A 46 -2.01 57.91 -4.78
N LYS A 47 -0.75 57.47 -4.98
CA LYS A 47 -0.33 56.08 -4.85
C LYS A 47 0.43 55.86 -3.54
N THR A 48 0.52 54.60 -3.12
CA THR A 48 1.39 54.16 -2.03
C THR A 48 2.66 53.53 -2.59
N GLN A 49 3.67 53.34 -1.72
CA GLN A 49 4.90 52.66 -2.11
C GLN A 49 4.63 51.23 -2.60
N ALA A 50 3.67 50.53 -1.99
CA ALA A 50 3.23 49.21 -2.40
C ALA A 50 2.62 49.21 -3.82
N ASP A 51 1.87 50.26 -4.19
CA ASP A 51 1.28 50.40 -5.53
C ASP A 51 2.33 50.66 -6.63
N THR A 52 3.52 51.11 -6.24
CA THR A 52 4.64 51.32 -7.16
C THR A 52 5.62 50.16 -7.18
N LEU A 53 5.51 49.19 -6.27
CA LEU A 53 6.45 48.09 -6.20
C LEU A 53 6.22 47.09 -7.34
N LEU A 54 7.16 47.03 -8.28
CA LEU A 54 7.17 46.00 -9.33
C LEU A 54 7.66 44.65 -8.78
N GLY A 55 8.47 44.68 -7.71
CA GLY A 55 9.00 43.52 -7.00
C GLY A 55 10.52 43.38 -7.13
N THR A 56 11.05 42.27 -6.60
CA THR A 56 12.47 41.89 -6.74
C THR A 56 12.62 40.93 -7.91
N LEU A 57 13.15 41.43 -9.04
CA LEU A 57 13.15 40.72 -10.31
C LEU A 57 14.55 40.66 -10.92
N SER A 58 14.86 39.58 -11.63
CA SER A 58 15.99 39.54 -12.56
C SER A 58 15.59 40.19 -13.89
N LYS A 59 16.59 40.61 -14.67
CA LYS A 59 16.36 41.40 -15.89
C LYS A 59 15.47 40.69 -16.92
N ASP A 60 15.59 39.37 -17.02
CA ASP A 60 14.80 38.50 -17.92
C ASP A 60 13.34 38.33 -17.51
N LYS A 61 12.99 38.67 -16.26
CA LYS A 61 11.62 38.57 -15.72
C LYS A 61 10.80 39.85 -15.91
N ILE A 62 11.41 40.91 -16.44
CA ILE A 62 10.73 42.15 -16.76
C ILE A 62 10.29 42.11 -18.23
N ALA A 63 8.99 42.09 -18.47
CA ALA A 63 8.42 41.91 -19.81
C ALA A 63 8.73 43.08 -20.76
N ASP A 64 8.80 44.31 -20.24
CA ASP A 64 9.12 45.49 -21.02
C ASP A 64 10.64 45.72 -21.07
N LYS A 65 11.21 45.60 -22.26
CA LYS A 65 12.66 45.73 -22.49
C LYS A 65 13.20 47.12 -22.11
N ALA A 66 12.47 48.19 -22.40
CA ALA A 66 12.91 49.54 -22.09
C ALA A 66 12.95 49.77 -20.57
N VAL A 67 11.94 49.26 -19.86
CA VAL A 67 11.91 49.27 -18.39
C VAL A 67 13.01 48.41 -17.81
N ALA A 68 13.23 47.20 -18.34
CA ALA A 68 14.28 46.29 -17.89
C ALA A 68 15.69 46.88 -18.07
N ASP A 69 15.98 47.46 -19.24
CA ASP A 69 17.27 48.07 -19.54
C ASP A 69 17.52 49.30 -18.66
N ALA A 70 16.50 50.13 -18.44
CA ALA A 70 16.61 51.30 -17.57
C ALA A 70 16.77 50.92 -16.10
N ALA A 71 15.96 50.01 -15.56
CA ALA A 71 16.05 49.55 -14.17
C ALA A 71 17.42 48.92 -13.86
N PHE A 72 17.99 48.17 -14.79
CA PHE A 72 19.31 47.53 -14.62
C PHE A 72 20.51 48.45 -14.88
N ALA A 73 20.28 49.71 -15.29
CA ALA A 73 21.31 50.74 -15.41
C ALA A 73 21.44 51.64 -14.17
N LEU A 74 20.45 51.63 -13.28
CA LEU A 74 20.40 52.49 -12.09
C LEU A 74 21.28 51.99 -10.94
N ASN A 75 21.78 52.90 -10.12
CA ASN A 75 22.33 52.55 -8.81
C ASN A 75 21.22 52.44 -7.75
N VAL A 76 21.57 51.90 -6.58
CA VAL A 76 20.65 51.86 -5.44
C VAL A 76 20.23 53.29 -5.06
N ASN A 77 18.92 53.49 -4.91
CA ASN A 77 18.19 54.74 -4.67
C ASN A 77 18.26 55.78 -5.80
N GLU A 78 18.74 55.41 -6.99
CA GLU A 78 18.72 56.27 -8.17
C GLU A 78 17.35 56.21 -8.87
N VAL A 79 16.93 57.32 -9.47
CA VAL A 79 15.69 57.42 -10.25
C VAL A 79 16.03 57.54 -11.74
N SER A 80 15.35 56.78 -12.60
CA SER A 80 15.58 56.81 -14.04
C SER A 80 15.19 58.15 -14.69
N PRO A 81 15.73 58.44 -15.89
CA PRO A 81 15.05 59.33 -16.83
C PRO A 81 13.63 58.83 -17.14
N VAL A 82 12.82 59.65 -17.81
CA VAL A 82 11.51 59.20 -18.30
C VAL A 82 11.71 58.07 -19.30
N VAL A 83 11.23 56.87 -18.95
CA VAL A 83 11.28 55.69 -19.81
C VAL A 83 9.91 55.51 -20.44
N GLN A 84 9.85 55.30 -21.75
CA GLN A 84 8.60 54.97 -22.41
C GLN A 84 8.30 53.48 -22.19
N GLY A 85 7.43 53.18 -21.23
CA GLY A 85 6.94 51.82 -20.99
C GLY A 85 5.71 51.49 -21.83
N ALA A 86 5.36 50.21 -21.88
CA ALA A 86 4.22 49.66 -22.61
C ALA A 86 2.86 50.20 -22.11
N PHE A 87 2.79 50.61 -20.84
CA PHE A 87 1.59 51.16 -20.20
C PHE A 87 1.63 52.70 -20.04
N GLY A 88 2.61 53.36 -20.65
CA GLY A 88 2.81 54.81 -20.56
C GLY A 88 4.22 55.20 -20.12
N PRO A 89 4.52 56.51 -20.06
CA PRO A 89 5.80 57.01 -19.57
C PRO A 89 5.96 56.71 -18.06
N VAL A 90 7.13 56.22 -17.66
CA VAL A 90 7.41 55.79 -16.29
C VAL A 90 8.69 56.41 -15.73
N LEU A 91 8.73 56.57 -14.42
CA LEU A 91 9.95 56.76 -13.65
C LEU A 91 10.19 55.51 -12.79
N LEU A 92 11.43 55.04 -12.77
CA LEU A 92 11.84 53.85 -12.05
C LEU A 92 12.77 54.23 -10.91
N ARG A 93 12.64 53.60 -9.74
CA ARG A 93 13.61 53.67 -8.65
C ARG A 93 14.06 52.26 -8.28
N VAL A 94 15.36 52.04 -8.12
CA VAL A 94 15.88 50.77 -7.61
C VAL A 94 16.20 50.93 -6.13
N THR A 95 15.54 50.18 -5.26
CA THR A 95 15.74 50.29 -3.80
C THR A 95 16.74 49.28 -3.25
N GLU A 96 17.01 48.20 -3.98
CA GLU A 96 17.98 47.17 -3.60
C GLU A 96 18.55 46.50 -4.86
N ILE A 97 19.87 46.22 -4.86
CA ILE A 97 20.55 45.41 -5.88
C ILE A 97 21.19 44.21 -5.18
N LYS A 98 20.78 43.00 -5.59
CA LYS A 98 21.41 41.74 -5.18
C LYS A 98 22.27 41.25 -6.36
N PRO A 99 23.61 41.29 -6.26
CA PRO A 99 24.50 41.00 -7.38
C PRO A 99 24.39 39.54 -7.84
N GLU A 100 24.83 39.28 -9.08
CA GLU A 100 24.96 37.92 -9.60
C GLU A 100 25.92 37.10 -8.73
N VAL A 101 25.51 35.87 -8.40
CA VAL A 101 26.35 34.91 -7.68
C VAL A 101 26.60 33.70 -8.59
N VAL A 102 27.86 33.46 -8.92
CA VAL A 102 28.28 32.28 -9.69
C VAL A 102 28.92 31.29 -8.72
N LYS A 103 28.36 30.07 -8.63
CA LYS A 103 28.97 29.01 -7.82
C LYS A 103 30.35 28.65 -8.39
N PRO A 104 31.42 28.70 -7.59
CA PRO A 104 32.75 28.30 -8.03
C PRO A 104 32.76 26.84 -8.51
N LEU A 105 33.58 26.55 -9.53
CA LEU A 105 33.73 25.19 -10.05
C LEU A 105 34.09 24.19 -8.93
N ALA A 106 34.91 24.60 -7.96
CA ALA A 106 35.29 23.73 -6.84
C ALA A 106 34.10 23.21 -6.02
N GLU A 107 33.03 24.01 -5.88
CA GLU A 107 31.83 23.63 -5.12
C GLU A 107 30.92 22.67 -5.89
N VAL A 108 30.92 22.74 -7.23
CA VAL A 108 30.00 21.98 -8.10
C VAL A 108 30.70 20.92 -8.95
N ALA A 109 32.02 20.80 -8.85
CA ALA A 109 32.82 19.88 -9.65
C ALA A 109 32.41 18.42 -9.42
N ALA A 110 32.05 18.04 -8.19
CA ALA A 110 31.60 16.69 -7.86
C ALA A 110 30.30 16.35 -8.59
N ASP A 111 29.30 17.25 -8.55
CA ASP A 111 28.02 17.07 -9.22
C ASP A 111 28.19 17.04 -10.75
N ILE A 112 29.00 17.94 -11.30
CA ILE A 112 29.29 17.94 -12.74
C ILE A 112 29.96 16.64 -13.18
N ARG A 113 30.93 16.12 -12.41
CA ARG A 113 31.57 14.83 -12.70
C ARG A 113 30.56 13.69 -12.65
N LYS A 114 29.65 13.69 -11.67
CA LYS A 114 28.59 12.69 -11.54
C LYS A 114 27.64 12.74 -12.74
N ASP A 115 27.15 13.93 -13.11
CA ASP A 115 26.25 14.10 -14.25
C ASP A 115 26.91 13.64 -15.57
N LEU A 116 28.19 13.97 -15.77
CA LEU A 116 28.95 13.51 -16.94
C LEU A 116 29.17 12.00 -16.92
N ALA A 117 29.49 11.42 -15.76
CA ALA A 117 29.67 9.98 -15.62
C ALA A 117 28.37 9.21 -15.86
N LEU A 118 27.23 9.74 -15.41
CA LEU A 118 25.91 9.15 -15.69
C LEU A 118 25.57 9.24 -17.18
N GLY A 119 25.81 10.38 -17.83
CA GLY A 119 25.60 10.52 -19.27
C GLY A 119 26.50 9.59 -20.09
N GLU A 120 27.75 9.39 -19.66
CA GLU A 120 28.66 8.41 -20.26
C GLU A 120 28.14 6.98 -20.06
N ALA A 121 27.78 6.64 -18.84
CA ALA A 121 27.28 5.31 -18.50
C ALA A 121 26.02 4.95 -19.31
N SER A 122 25.07 5.88 -19.45
CA SER A 122 23.87 5.66 -20.28
C SER A 122 24.19 5.43 -21.75
N ARG A 123 25.18 6.17 -22.31
CA ARG A 123 25.62 5.95 -23.69
C ARG A 123 26.29 4.59 -23.85
N ILE A 124 27.23 4.26 -22.97
CA ILE A 124 27.93 2.96 -23.00
C ILE A 124 26.91 1.81 -22.88
N LEU A 125 25.92 1.95 -22.00
CA LEU A 125 24.86 0.96 -21.83
C LEU A 125 24.11 0.69 -23.15
N LEU A 126 23.70 1.76 -23.86
CA LEU A 126 23.03 1.64 -25.15
C LEU A 126 23.96 1.05 -26.23
N ASP A 127 25.23 1.46 -26.26
CA ASP A 127 26.21 0.89 -27.20
C ASP A 127 26.40 -0.63 -26.97
N VAL A 128 26.41 -1.07 -25.70
CA VAL A 128 26.50 -2.50 -25.33
C VAL A 128 25.23 -3.24 -25.70
N HIS A 129 24.06 -2.65 -25.45
CA HIS A 129 22.77 -3.20 -25.86
C HIS A 129 22.72 -3.43 -27.37
N ASP A 130 23.02 -2.39 -28.16
CA ASP A 130 22.98 -2.47 -29.63
C ASP A 130 24.00 -3.48 -30.15
N SER A 131 25.19 -3.55 -29.55
CA SER A 131 26.20 -4.54 -29.91
C SER A 131 25.79 -5.99 -29.58
N TYR A 132 24.99 -6.18 -28.53
CA TYR A 132 24.44 -7.49 -28.17
C TYR A 132 23.39 -7.90 -29.21
N GLU A 133 22.46 -6.99 -29.51
CA GLU A 133 21.41 -7.18 -30.51
C GLU A 133 21.98 -7.45 -31.91
N ASP A 134 23.03 -6.74 -32.33
CA ASP A 134 23.74 -7.01 -33.58
C ASP A 134 24.39 -8.40 -33.58
N SER A 135 24.95 -8.82 -32.44
CA SER A 135 25.55 -10.15 -32.30
C SER A 135 24.49 -11.25 -32.40
N ARG A 136 23.33 -11.06 -31.77
CA ARG A 136 22.16 -11.93 -31.88
C ARG A 136 21.64 -11.99 -33.32
N ALA A 137 21.44 -10.84 -33.97
CA ALA A 137 21.00 -10.77 -35.37
C ALA A 137 21.98 -11.42 -36.36
N SER A 138 23.27 -11.52 -36.00
CA SER A 138 24.28 -12.25 -36.77
C SER A 138 24.29 -13.77 -36.54
N GLY A 139 23.42 -14.28 -35.65
CA GLY A 139 23.27 -15.69 -35.33
C GLY A 139 24.18 -16.20 -34.19
N SER A 140 24.73 -15.30 -33.37
CA SER A 140 25.48 -15.71 -32.16
C SER A 140 24.51 -16.16 -31.06
N THR A 141 24.88 -17.17 -30.27
CA THR A 141 24.09 -17.55 -29.07
C THR A 141 24.21 -16.48 -27.98
N LEU A 142 23.31 -16.53 -26.98
CA LEU A 142 23.35 -15.62 -25.82
C LEU A 142 24.72 -15.65 -25.13
N GLU A 143 25.32 -16.83 -24.94
CA GLU A 143 26.64 -16.99 -24.31
C GLU A 143 27.75 -16.39 -25.15
N GLN A 144 27.71 -16.59 -26.48
CA GLN A 144 28.72 -16.06 -27.39
C GLN A 144 28.67 -14.52 -27.46
N ALA A 145 27.46 -13.96 -27.53
CA ALA A 145 27.25 -12.51 -27.51
C ALA A 145 27.70 -11.92 -26.15
N ALA A 146 27.34 -12.58 -25.05
CA ALA A 146 27.77 -12.17 -23.72
C ALA A 146 29.30 -12.24 -23.55
N GLU A 147 29.97 -13.30 -23.99
CA GLU A 147 31.42 -13.44 -23.91
C GLU A 147 32.14 -12.35 -24.71
N LYS A 148 31.70 -12.10 -25.95
CA LYS A 148 32.23 -11.05 -26.83
C LYS A 148 32.16 -9.66 -26.18
N LEU A 149 31.08 -9.39 -25.46
CA LEU A 149 30.83 -8.12 -24.77
C LEU A 149 31.29 -8.12 -23.31
N LYS A 150 31.89 -9.21 -22.84
CA LYS A 150 32.35 -9.41 -21.44
C LYS A 150 31.22 -9.24 -20.41
N LEU A 151 30.01 -9.66 -20.77
CA LEU A 151 28.84 -9.71 -19.91
C LEU A 151 28.82 -11.01 -19.09
N LYS A 152 28.21 -10.96 -17.91
CA LYS A 152 28.05 -12.13 -17.04
C LYS A 152 26.81 -12.91 -17.43
N VAL A 153 26.98 -14.17 -17.83
CA VAL A 153 25.88 -15.13 -17.99
C VAL A 153 25.55 -15.75 -16.64
N VAL A 154 24.27 -15.90 -16.34
CA VAL A 154 23.77 -16.56 -15.12
C VAL A 154 22.80 -17.66 -15.53
N THR A 155 23.19 -18.90 -15.32
CA THR A 155 22.29 -20.06 -15.50
C THR A 155 21.43 -20.23 -14.26
N VAL A 156 20.12 -20.33 -14.47
CA VAL A 156 19.13 -20.55 -13.42
C VAL A 156 18.55 -21.94 -13.64
N ASP A 157 18.69 -22.83 -12.64
CA ASP A 157 18.04 -24.15 -12.69
C ASP A 157 16.52 -23.99 -12.75
N ALA A 158 15.81 -25.08 -13.04
CA ALA A 158 14.36 -25.08 -13.16
C ALA A 158 13.68 -24.32 -12.00
N ILE A 159 12.73 -23.46 -12.36
CA ILE A 159 11.84 -22.75 -11.43
C ILE A 159 10.40 -22.90 -11.87
N ASP A 160 9.46 -22.78 -10.94
CA ASP A 160 8.04 -22.64 -11.24
C ASP A 160 7.62 -21.17 -11.41
N ARG A 161 6.34 -20.93 -11.74
CA ARG A 161 5.77 -19.59 -11.94
C ARG A 161 5.80 -18.70 -10.70
N THR A 162 6.13 -19.26 -9.54
CA THR A 162 6.28 -18.53 -8.27
C THR A 162 7.74 -18.30 -7.91
N GLY A 163 8.68 -18.70 -8.78
CA GLY A 163 10.12 -18.58 -8.55
C GLY A 163 10.68 -19.63 -7.59
N LEU A 164 9.96 -20.73 -7.36
CA LEU A 164 10.43 -21.83 -6.54
C LEU A 164 11.18 -22.86 -7.38
N ARG A 165 12.31 -23.31 -6.87
CA ARG A 165 13.05 -24.46 -7.36
C ARG A 165 12.30 -25.77 -7.05
N PRO A 166 12.64 -26.89 -7.71
CA PRO A 166 12.04 -28.20 -7.43
C PRO A 166 12.12 -28.66 -5.97
N ASP A 167 13.13 -28.20 -5.23
CA ASP A 167 13.32 -28.48 -3.80
C ASP A 167 12.51 -27.55 -2.88
N GLY A 168 11.78 -26.60 -3.44
CA GLY A 168 10.98 -25.61 -2.71
C GLY A 168 11.76 -24.36 -2.27
N ALA A 169 13.03 -24.21 -2.65
CA ALA A 169 13.79 -22.99 -2.37
C ALA A 169 13.40 -21.84 -3.32
N ILE A 170 13.29 -20.63 -2.78
CA ILE A 170 13.00 -19.42 -3.58
C ILE A 170 14.29 -18.91 -4.22
N VAL A 171 14.25 -18.61 -5.53
CA VAL A 171 15.33 -17.88 -6.20
C VAL A 171 15.22 -16.40 -5.87
N LYS A 172 16.23 -15.85 -5.19
CA LYS A 172 16.20 -14.45 -4.69
C LYS A 172 16.95 -13.45 -5.56
N ASP A 173 17.82 -13.93 -6.43
CA ASP A 173 18.80 -13.08 -7.14
C ASP A 173 18.42 -12.84 -8.62
N LEU A 174 17.14 -13.00 -8.97
CA LEU A 174 16.65 -12.70 -10.32
C LEU A 174 16.41 -11.18 -10.47
N PRO A 175 17.00 -10.53 -11.48
CA PRO A 175 16.70 -9.13 -11.79
C PRO A 175 15.24 -9.00 -12.25
N GLU A 176 14.55 -7.96 -11.79
CA GLU A 176 13.12 -7.72 -12.12
C GLU A 176 12.27 -9.00 -11.99
N SER A 177 12.47 -9.72 -10.87
CA SER A 177 12.03 -11.12 -10.73
C SER A 177 10.59 -11.40 -11.18
N PRO A 178 9.56 -10.60 -10.83
CA PRO A 178 8.19 -10.88 -11.29
C PRO A 178 8.03 -10.78 -12.81
N GLU A 179 8.57 -9.73 -13.42
CA GLU A 179 8.49 -9.47 -14.85
C GLU A 179 9.30 -10.50 -15.65
N LEU A 180 10.51 -10.83 -15.17
CA LEU A 180 11.36 -11.85 -15.78
C LEU A 180 10.73 -13.24 -15.72
N ILE A 181 10.20 -13.64 -14.56
CA ILE A 181 9.51 -14.94 -14.44
C ILE A 181 8.34 -14.99 -15.40
N LYS A 182 7.52 -13.94 -15.46
CA LYS A 182 6.40 -13.90 -16.41
C LYS A 182 6.87 -14.07 -17.85
N ALA A 183 7.87 -13.29 -18.26
CA ALA A 183 8.39 -13.32 -19.63
C ALA A 183 8.99 -14.68 -20.01
N VAL A 184 9.76 -15.30 -19.10
CA VAL A 184 10.31 -16.66 -19.27
C VAL A 184 9.21 -17.71 -19.45
N PHE A 185 8.09 -17.58 -18.73
CA PHE A 185 6.97 -18.54 -18.85
C PHE A 185 6.08 -18.31 -20.08
N ASP A 186 6.19 -17.15 -20.73
CA ASP A 186 5.53 -16.84 -22.00
C ASP A 186 6.41 -17.18 -23.21
N ALA A 187 7.71 -17.40 -23.01
CA ALA A 187 8.71 -17.71 -24.03
C ALA A 187 8.75 -19.21 -24.41
N GLU A 188 9.19 -19.49 -25.64
CA GLU A 188 9.44 -20.85 -26.11
C GLU A 188 10.91 -21.25 -25.90
N PRO A 189 11.20 -22.56 -25.69
CA PRO A 189 12.58 -23.02 -25.57
C PRO A 189 13.40 -22.78 -26.86
N GLY A 190 14.62 -22.26 -26.69
CA GLY A 190 15.57 -22.01 -27.79
C GLY A 190 15.14 -20.89 -28.75
N THR A 191 14.23 -20.02 -28.34
CA THR A 191 13.84 -18.83 -29.11
C THR A 191 14.45 -17.57 -28.53
N GLU A 192 14.84 -16.65 -29.41
CA GLU A 192 15.27 -15.31 -29.04
C GLU A 192 14.09 -14.51 -28.50
N ASN A 193 14.26 -13.91 -27.32
CA ASN A 193 13.21 -13.16 -26.64
C ASN A 193 13.51 -11.65 -26.63
N PRO A 194 12.48 -10.79 -26.59
CA PRO A 194 12.67 -9.37 -26.30
C PRO A 194 13.33 -9.19 -24.93
N ASP A 195 14.21 -8.22 -24.82
CA ASP A 195 14.85 -7.85 -23.57
C ASP A 195 13.85 -7.21 -22.59
N LEU A 196 14.24 -7.18 -21.31
CA LEU A 196 13.49 -6.48 -20.26
C LEU A 196 14.26 -5.26 -19.78
N THR A 197 13.58 -4.13 -19.67
CA THR A 197 14.15 -2.93 -19.07
C THR A 197 14.10 -3.02 -17.54
N THR A 198 15.23 -2.72 -16.88
CA THR A 198 15.30 -2.66 -15.41
C THR A 198 14.87 -1.30 -14.87
N ALA A 199 14.54 -1.24 -13.59
CA ALA A 199 14.14 0.01 -12.91
C ALA A 199 15.19 1.13 -13.01
N ASN A 200 16.46 0.77 -13.21
CA ASN A 200 17.58 1.71 -13.36
C ASN A 200 17.93 1.99 -14.84
N ASN A 201 16.97 1.79 -15.76
CA ASN A 201 17.15 1.95 -17.21
C ASN A 201 18.21 1.02 -17.81
N GLY A 202 18.49 -0.12 -17.18
CA GLY A 202 19.33 -1.19 -17.74
C GLY A 202 18.52 -2.19 -18.56
N PHE A 203 19.17 -3.25 -19.05
CA PHE A 203 18.56 -4.28 -19.88
C PHE A 203 18.90 -5.69 -19.36
N VAL A 204 17.96 -6.62 -19.48
CA VAL A 204 18.13 -8.04 -19.18
C VAL A 204 17.75 -8.84 -20.42
N PHE A 205 18.72 -9.56 -20.95
CA PHE A 205 18.51 -10.56 -21.99
C PHE A 205 18.36 -11.94 -21.34
N TYR A 206 17.47 -12.76 -21.87
CA TYR A 206 17.19 -14.10 -21.34
C TYR A 206 16.82 -15.06 -22.46
N GLU A 207 17.12 -16.33 -22.22
CA GLU A 207 16.78 -17.45 -23.10
C GLU A 207 16.23 -18.59 -22.22
N VAL A 208 15.33 -19.39 -22.80
CA VAL A 208 14.77 -20.57 -22.15
C VAL A 208 15.43 -21.79 -22.75
N ASP A 209 16.26 -22.50 -21.99
CA ASP A 209 16.91 -23.72 -22.48
C ASP A 209 15.92 -24.87 -22.66
N SER A 210 15.02 -25.05 -21.69
CA SER A 210 14.06 -26.15 -21.69
C SER A 210 12.88 -25.87 -20.75
N VAL A 211 11.75 -26.51 -21.05
CA VAL A 211 10.57 -26.53 -20.19
C VAL A 211 10.38 -27.95 -19.68
N THR A 212 10.32 -28.12 -18.36
CA THR A 212 9.90 -29.39 -17.75
C THR A 212 8.38 -29.47 -17.81
N PRO A 213 7.77 -30.42 -18.56
CA PRO A 213 6.32 -30.52 -18.65
C PRO A 213 5.69 -30.78 -17.29
N ALA A 214 4.45 -30.31 -17.12
CA ALA A 214 3.65 -30.64 -15.94
C ALA A 214 3.51 -32.17 -15.84
N ARG A 215 3.92 -32.71 -14.70
CA ARG A 215 3.81 -34.13 -14.38
C ARG A 215 3.54 -34.29 -12.91
N ASP A 216 2.99 -35.45 -12.56
CA ASP A 216 2.95 -35.85 -11.17
C ASP A 216 4.37 -36.01 -10.65
N ARG A 217 4.57 -35.55 -9.41
CA ARG A 217 5.82 -35.80 -8.70
C ARG A 217 5.90 -37.28 -8.39
N THR A 218 7.08 -37.85 -8.59
CA THR A 218 7.36 -39.23 -8.20
C THR A 218 7.32 -39.37 -6.69
N LEU A 219 7.05 -40.57 -6.19
CA LEU A 219 7.07 -40.80 -4.74
C LEU A 219 8.41 -40.40 -4.11
N ASP A 220 9.53 -40.61 -4.79
CA ASP A 220 10.85 -40.26 -4.25
C ASP A 220 11.04 -38.74 -4.07
N GLU A 221 10.50 -37.92 -4.97
CA GLU A 221 10.54 -36.46 -4.88
C GLU A 221 9.72 -35.91 -3.72
N VAL A 222 8.61 -36.57 -3.37
CA VAL A 222 7.71 -36.13 -2.31
C VAL A 222 7.70 -37.03 -1.09
N ARG A 223 8.61 -38.01 -1.00
CA ARG A 223 8.57 -39.09 0.00
C ARG A 223 8.48 -38.54 1.41
N GLN A 224 9.31 -37.55 1.75
CA GLN A 224 9.32 -36.97 3.08
C GLN A 224 7.98 -36.31 3.43
N LYS A 225 7.41 -35.55 2.50
CA LYS A 225 6.10 -34.92 2.67
C LYS A 225 4.99 -35.97 2.79
N VAL A 226 4.97 -36.96 1.91
CA VAL A 226 3.98 -38.05 1.95
C VAL A 226 4.08 -38.84 3.25
N VAL A 227 5.29 -39.15 3.72
CA VAL A 227 5.48 -39.85 5.00
C VAL A 227 4.98 -39.00 6.16
N ALA A 228 5.26 -37.69 6.17
CA ALA A 228 4.76 -36.79 7.21
C ALA A 228 3.22 -36.72 7.21
N ASP A 229 2.63 -36.48 6.04
CA ASP A 229 1.18 -36.35 5.87
C ASP A 229 0.46 -37.68 6.21
N TRP A 230 1.00 -38.82 5.76
CA TRP A 230 0.47 -40.15 6.07
C TRP A 230 0.62 -40.49 7.56
N THR A 231 1.77 -40.17 8.17
CA THR A 231 2.00 -40.42 9.60
C THR A 231 1.01 -39.62 10.44
N ALA A 232 0.76 -38.36 10.10
CA ALA A 232 -0.24 -37.53 10.77
C ALA A 232 -1.64 -38.14 10.63
N ALA A 233 -2.05 -38.50 9.42
CA ALA A 233 -3.37 -39.08 9.16
C ALA A 233 -3.57 -40.43 9.89
N GLU A 234 -2.58 -41.32 9.84
CA GLU A 234 -2.63 -42.62 10.50
C GLU A 234 -2.57 -42.48 12.03
N THR A 235 -1.83 -41.49 12.55
CA THR A 235 -1.82 -41.17 13.99
C THR A 235 -3.21 -40.74 14.46
N THR A 236 -3.85 -39.81 13.75
CA THR A 236 -5.22 -39.37 14.07
C THR A 236 -6.20 -40.53 14.03
N LYS A 237 -6.16 -41.35 12.97
CA LYS A 237 -7.03 -42.52 12.83
C LYS A 237 -6.87 -43.51 13.99
N ARG A 238 -5.63 -43.83 14.37
CA ARG A 238 -5.33 -44.75 15.47
C ARG A 238 -5.72 -44.16 16.82
N LEU A 239 -5.49 -42.87 17.04
CA LEU A 239 -5.88 -42.17 18.25
C LEU A 239 -7.41 -42.19 18.43
N THR A 240 -8.17 -41.86 17.38
CA THR A 240 -9.65 -41.93 17.41
C THR A 240 -10.14 -43.35 17.71
N ALA A 241 -9.60 -44.36 17.02
CA ALA A 241 -9.98 -45.75 17.27
C ALA A 241 -9.67 -46.19 18.71
N LYS A 242 -8.52 -45.77 19.26
CA LYS A 242 -8.15 -46.07 20.64
C LYS A 242 -9.07 -45.36 21.63
N ALA A 243 -9.38 -44.09 21.39
CA ALA A 243 -10.31 -43.32 22.23
C ALA A 243 -11.70 -43.98 22.28
N GLN A 244 -12.24 -44.41 21.13
CA GLN A 244 -13.52 -45.13 21.03
C GLN A 244 -13.52 -46.48 21.75
N GLU A 245 -12.40 -47.20 21.72
CA GLU A 245 -12.24 -48.44 22.50
C GLU A 245 -12.34 -48.16 24.01
N LEU A 246 -11.72 -47.08 24.47
CA LEU A 246 -11.71 -46.69 25.89
C LEU A 246 -13.07 -46.17 26.35
N GLU A 247 -13.77 -45.41 25.52
CA GLU A 247 -15.15 -44.97 25.76
C GLU A 247 -16.07 -46.17 25.98
N LYS A 248 -16.05 -47.17 25.08
CA LYS A 248 -16.84 -48.41 25.24
C LYS A 248 -16.51 -49.15 26.53
N ARG A 249 -15.24 -49.17 26.95
CA ARG A 249 -14.83 -49.79 28.23
C ARG A 249 -15.36 -49.02 29.43
N LEU A 250 -15.39 -47.70 29.33
CA LEU A 250 -15.94 -46.81 30.35
C LEU A 250 -17.47 -47.00 30.48
N GLU A 251 -18.17 -47.09 29.36
CA GLU A 251 -19.61 -47.43 29.30
C GLU A 251 -19.90 -48.82 29.89
N ALA A 252 -19.03 -49.81 29.64
CA ALA A 252 -19.13 -51.15 30.19
C ALA A 252 -18.78 -51.25 31.69
N GLY A 253 -18.44 -50.13 32.35
CA GLY A 253 -18.24 -50.04 33.80
C GLY A 253 -16.78 -50.00 34.27
N THR A 254 -15.80 -49.96 33.36
CA THR A 254 -14.40 -49.70 33.74
C THR A 254 -14.27 -48.27 34.25
N THR A 255 -13.58 -48.01 35.37
CA THR A 255 -13.43 -46.64 35.88
C THR A 255 -12.36 -45.85 35.12
N LEU A 256 -12.50 -44.52 35.06
CA LEU A 256 -11.49 -43.64 34.48
C LEU A 256 -10.12 -43.79 35.16
N ASP A 257 -10.07 -44.11 36.46
CA ASP A 257 -8.81 -44.35 37.19
C ASP A 257 -8.04 -45.56 36.65
N VAL A 258 -8.74 -46.64 36.29
CA VAL A 258 -8.14 -47.84 35.68
C VAL A 258 -7.62 -47.51 34.28
N ILE A 259 -8.44 -46.85 33.46
CA ILE A 259 -8.06 -46.45 32.09
C ILE A 259 -6.84 -45.51 32.12
N ALA A 260 -6.84 -44.51 33.00
CA ALA A 260 -5.74 -43.56 33.15
C ALA A 260 -4.46 -44.27 33.60
N SER A 261 -4.54 -45.19 34.57
CA SER A 261 -3.39 -45.96 35.05
C SER A 261 -2.76 -46.84 33.97
N GLU A 262 -3.58 -47.51 33.15
CA GLU A 262 -3.10 -48.33 32.03
C GLU A 262 -2.33 -47.51 30.99
N LEU A 263 -2.78 -46.29 30.73
CA LEU A 263 -2.16 -45.37 29.78
C LEU A 263 -1.05 -44.52 30.39
N LYS A 264 -0.81 -44.65 31.71
CA LYS A 264 0.11 -43.79 32.48
C LYS A 264 -0.25 -42.30 32.36
N LEU A 265 -1.55 -42.02 32.35
CA LEU A 265 -2.12 -40.68 32.34
C LEU A 265 -2.70 -40.34 33.71
N GLU A 266 -2.89 -39.05 33.97
CA GLU A 266 -3.54 -38.56 35.19
C GLU A 266 -5.01 -38.25 34.90
N LYS A 267 -5.91 -38.74 35.77
CA LYS A 267 -7.32 -38.35 35.73
C LYS A 267 -7.46 -36.94 36.32
N GLN A 268 -8.14 -36.06 35.60
CA GLN A 268 -8.47 -34.72 36.07
C GLN A 268 -9.97 -34.58 36.34
N THR A 269 -10.33 -33.62 37.18
CA THR A 269 -11.73 -33.28 37.48
C THR A 269 -11.92 -31.78 37.32
N LYS A 270 -12.75 -31.39 36.36
CA LYS A 270 -13.11 -30.00 36.11
C LYS A 270 -14.51 -29.74 36.67
N ARG A 271 -14.67 -28.63 37.40
CA ARG A 271 -15.97 -28.13 37.88
C ARG A 271 -16.26 -26.79 37.23
N GLY A 272 -17.55 -26.43 37.15
CA GLY A 272 -17.98 -25.11 36.69
C GLY A 272 -18.00 -24.93 35.16
N VAL A 273 -18.02 -26.03 34.40
CA VAL A 273 -18.30 -25.98 32.96
C VAL A 273 -19.75 -25.50 32.78
N LYS A 274 -19.98 -24.49 31.95
CA LYS A 274 -21.31 -23.89 31.71
C LYS A 274 -21.79 -24.18 30.28
N ARG A 275 -23.11 -24.26 30.11
CA ARG A 275 -23.73 -24.44 28.79
C ARG A 275 -23.41 -23.23 27.91
N GLY A 276 -22.91 -23.48 26.71
CA GLY A 276 -22.56 -22.43 25.74
C GLY A 276 -21.28 -21.64 26.06
N ALA A 277 -20.52 -22.01 27.10
CA ALA A 277 -19.25 -21.38 27.41
C ALA A 277 -18.12 -21.85 26.49
N ASP A 278 -17.14 -20.98 26.28
CA ASP A 278 -15.84 -21.33 25.72
C ASP A 278 -14.92 -21.76 26.87
N ASP A 279 -14.95 -23.04 27.24
CA ASP A 279 -14.15 -23.54 28.35
C ASP A 279 -12.67 -23.60 27.96
N ALA A 280 -11.77 -23.25 28.87
CA ALA A 280 -10.32 -23.22 28.60
C ALA A 280 -9.73 -24.60 28.29
N ASP A 281 -10.30 -25.67 28.85
CA ASP A 281 -9.78 -27.03 28.71
C ASP A 281 -10.54 -27.83 27.65
N PHE A 282 -11.80 -27.46 27.37
CA PHE A 282 -12.69 -28.21 26.45
C PHE A 282 -13.17 -27.41 25.23
N GLY A 283 -12.97 -26.10 25.20
CA GLY A 283 -13.48 -25.20 24.17
C GLY A 283 -15.01 -25.16 24.10
N LYS A 284 -15.55 -24.36 23.18
CA LYS A 284 -17.00 -24.28 22.94
C LYS A 284 -17.61 -25.62 22.54
N GLU A 285 -16.97 -26.32 21.61
CA GLU A 285 -17.48 -27.58 21.06
C GLU A 285 -17.47 -28.69 22.11
N GLY A 286 -16.40 -28.80 22.90
CA GLY A 286 -16.32 -29.79 23.96
C GLY A 286 -17.30 -29.51 25.09
N ALA A 287 -17.46 -28.24 25.49
CA ALA A 287 -18.50 -27.86 26.45
C ALA A 287 -19.91 -28.21 25.92
N ALA A 288 -20.21 -27.91 24.65
CA ALA A 288 -21.49 -28.26 24.04
C ALA A 288 -21.73 -29.77 24.01
N ALA A 289 -20.71 -30.57 23.65
CA ALA A 289 -20.79 -32.03 23.63
C ALA A 289 -21.08 -32.61 25.03
N MET A 290 -20.38 -32.13 26.06
CA MET A 290 -20.65 -32.54 27.44
C MET A 290 -22.08 -32.19 27.88
N PHE A 291 -22.58 -31.01 27.52
CA PHE A 291 -23.94 -30.59 27.85
C PHE A 291 -25.05 -31.25 27.01
N GLY A 292 -24.68 -32.00 25.97
CA GLY A 292 -25.56 -32.92 25.25
C GLY A 292 -25.75 -34.26 25.94
N GLU A 293 -24.80 -34.63 26.82
CA GLU A 293 -24.85 -35.85 27.62
C GLU A 293 -25.46 -35.58 29.02
N GLY A 294 -26.11 -36.59 29.60
CA GLY A 294 -26.72 -36.51 30.94
C GLY A 294 -25.75 -36.78 32.09
N GLU A 295 -26.21 -36.65 33.34
CA GLU A 295 -25.42 -37.08 34.49
C GLU A 295 -25.04 -38.56 34.37
N GLY A 296 -23.76 -38.87 34.59
CA GLY A 296 -23.21 -40.20 34.38
C GLY A 296 -22.84 -40.52 32.93
N GLY A 297 -23.23 -39.67 31.98
CA GLY A 297 -22.91 -39.79 30.56
C GLY A 297 -21.41 -39.68 30.29
N THR A 298 -20.98 -40.28 29.18
CA THR A 298 -19.58 -40.37 28.76
C THR A 298 -19.46 -39.91 27.33
N GLY A 299 -18.28 -39.42 26.95
CA GLY A 299 -18.08 -38.99 25.57
C GLY A 299 -16.62 -38.77 25.23
N LEU A 300 -16.38 -38.56 23.94
CA LEU A 300 -15.09 -38.17 23.36
C LEU A 300 -15.17 -36.79 22.75
N ILE A 301 -14.16 -35.96 23.03
CA ILE A 301 -13.97 -34.67 22.37
C ILE A 301 -12.53 -34.52 21.91
N PRO A 302 -12.27 -33.81 20.80
CA PRO A 302 -10.92 -33.38 20.48
C PRO A 302 -10.41 -32.40 21.54
N SER A 303 -9.11 -32.47 21.85
CA SER A 303 -8.47 -31.45 22.67
C SER A 303 -8.48 -30.11 21.92
N PRO A 304 -8.82 -28.97 22.57
CA PRO A 304 -8.76 -27.65 21.93
C PRO A 304 -7.38 -27.27 21.39
N THR A 305 -6.32 -27.85 21.95
CA THR A 305 -4.93 -27.70 21.49
C THR A 305 -4.59 -28.53 20.25
N GLY A 306 -5.50 -29.40 19.80
CA GLY A 306 -5.38 -30.19 18.57
C GLY A 306 -4.40 -31.38 18.67
N ASP A 307 -3.84 -31.64 19.84
CA ASP A 307 -2.79 -32.63 20.10
C ASP A 307 -3.32 -33.93 20.73
N GLY A 308 -4.64 -34.05 20.94
CA GLY A 308 -5.20 -35.19 21.67
C GLY A 308 -6.70 -35.39 21.52
N GLN A 309 -7.18 -36.45 22.15
CA GLN A 309 -8.60 -36.76 22.37
C GLN A 309 -8.82 -36.86 23.89
N ILE A 310 -9.92 -36.30 24.38
CA ILE A 310 -10.30 -36.31 25.78
C ILE A 310 -11.49 -37.25 25.94
N LEU A 311 -11.33 -38.27 26.77
CA LEU A 311 -12.41 -39.11 27.25
C LEU A 311 -12.93 -38.54 28.57
N PHE A 312 -14.22 -38.22 28.61
CA PHE A 312 -14.85 -37.64 29.79
C PHE A 312 -15.99 -38.51 30.34
N ARG A 313 -16.31 -38.26 31.61
CA ARG A 313 -17.53 -38.74 32.27
C ARG A 313 -18.13 -37.61 33.09
N ILE A 314 -19.42 -37.38 32.95
CA ILE A 314 -20.15 -36.37 33.69
C ILE A 314 -20.41 -36.91 35.09
N ALA A 315 -19.71 -36.35 36.07
CA ALA A 315 -19.80 -36.80 37.46
C ALA A 315 -21.08 -36.31 38.15
N GLU A 316 -21.53 -35.09 37.82
CA GLU A 316 -22.62 -34.41 38.50
C GLU A 316 -23.19 -33.32 37.58
N VAL A 317 -24.51 -33.20 37.51
CA VAL A 317 -25.20 -32.07 36.87
C VAL A 317 -26.01 -31.35 37.94
N PHE A 318 -25.78 -30.06 38.12
CA PHE A 318 -26.49 -29.28 39.12
C PHE A 318 -26.88 -27.91 38.59
N GLU A 319 -28.01 -27.40 39.08
CA GLU A 319 -28.42 -26.02 38.84
C GLU A 319 -27.55 -25.09 39.69
N PRO A 320 -27.06 -23.96 39.14
CA PRO A 320 -26.26 -23.03 39.91
C PRO A 320 -27.09 -22.46 41.07
N ALA A 321 -26.50 -22.43 42.27
CA ALA A 321 -27.16 -21.86 43.44
C ALA A 321 -27.49 -20.37 43.21
N GLY A 322 -28.76 -20.00 43.35
CA GLY A 322 -29.25 -18.64 43.07
C GLY A 322 -29.62 -18.37 41.62
N ALA A 323 -29.81 -19.41 40.79
CA ALA A 323 -30.43 -19.25 39.47
C ALA A 323 -31.89 -18.80 39.63
N ASP A 324 -32.17 -17.53 39.34
CA ASP A 324 -33.51 -16.96 39.22
C ASP A 324 -33.65 -16.24 37.87
N ALA A 325 -34.75 -15.53 37.63
CA ALA A 325 -34.97 -14.82 36.38
C ALA A 325 -33.85 -13.80 36.05
N SER A 326 -33.12 -13.30 37.05
CA SER A 326 -31.98 -12.38 36.85
C SER A 326 -30.69 -13.08 36.39
N SER A 327 -30.66 -14.41 36.42
CA SER A 327 -29.52 -15.21 35.93
C SER A 327 -29.54 -15.45 34.41
N VAL A 328 -30.64 -15.12 33.74
CA VAL A 328 -30.77 -15.14 32.28
C VAL A 328 -29.97 -13.96 31.70
N PRO A 329 -29.11 -14.15 30.69
CA PRO A 329 -28.38 -13.04 30.08
C PRO A 329 -29.30 -11.92 29.57
N ASP A 330 -28.87 -10.66 29.73
CA ASP A 330 -29.67 -9.48 29.34
C ASP A 330 -30.17 -9.53 27.88
N ASP A 331 -29.37 -10.08 26.98
CA ASP A 331 -29.71 -10.18 25.56
C ASP A 331 -30.84 -11.20 25.31
N GLU A 332 -30.87 -12.29 26.06
CA GLU A 332 -31.97 -13.27 26.01
C GLU A 332 -33.25 -12.69 26.62
N GLN A 333 -33.15 -11.94 27.73
CA GLN A 333 -34.30 -11.24 28.32
C GLN A 333 -34.91 -10.22 27.35
N LYS A 334 -34.06 -9.44 26.67
CA LYS A 334 -34.49 -8.46 25.66
C LYS A 334 -35.13 -9.13 24.46
N SER A 335 -34.54 -10.22 23.95
CA SER A 335 -35.09 -10.96 22.82
C SER A 335 -36.47 -11.55 23.15
N PHE A 336 -36.63 -12.12 24.35
CA PHE A 336 -37.91 -12.62 24.82
C PHE A 336 -38.96 -11.51 24.95
N THR A 337 -38.57 -10.36 25.53
CA THR A 337 -39.46 -9.19 25.70
C THR A 337 -39.90 -8.59 24.37
N ALA A 338 -38.98 -8.52 23.40
CA ALA A 338 -39.28 -8.05 22.04
C ALA A 338 -40.27 -8.99 21.34
N GLY A 339 -40.01 -10.31 21.36
CA GLY A 339 -40.92 -11.29 20.77
C GLY A 339 -42.31 -11.28 21.40
N MET A 340 -42.41 -11.08 22.71
CA MET A 340 -43.70 -10.96 23.40
C MET A 340 -44.42 -9.65 23.06
N SER A 341 -43.69 -8.55 22.87
CA SER A 341 -44.27 -7.27 22.40
C SER A 341 -44.84 -7.39 20.99
N ASP A 342 -44.11 -8.06 20.10
CA ASP A 342 -44.52 -8.27 18.71
C ASP A 342 -45.76 -9.18 18.63
N ASP A 343 -45.80 -10.29 19.39
CA ASP A 343 -46.98 -11.18 19.45
C ASP A 343 -48.23 -10.45 19.98
N LEU A 344 -48.08 -9.62 21.02
CA LEU A 344 -49.19 -8.82 21.52
C LEU A 344 -49.69 -7.79 20.50
N LEU A 345 -48.77 -7.19 19.73
CA LEU A 345 -49.15 -6.26 18.66
C LEU A 345 -49.88 -7.00 17.53
N ASP A 346 -49.39 -8.17 17.12
CA ASP A 346 -50.03 -8.99 16.10
C ASP A 346 -51.43 -9.45 16.52
N GLN A 347 -51.59 -9.89 17.78
CA GLN A 347 -52.90 -10.24 18.34
C GLN A 347 -53.85 -9.05 18.40
N LEU A 348 -53.36 -7.87 18.78
CA LEU A 348 -54.15 -6.63 18.77
C LEU A 348 -54.59 -6.27 17.34
N VAL A 349 -53.68 -6.29 16.37
CA VAL A 349 -53.98 -6.01 14.96
C VAL A 349 -55.00 -7.01 14.42
N ALA A 350 -54.79 -8.31 14.67
CA ALA A 350 -55.73 -9.35 14.26
C ALA A 350 -57.12 -9.12 14.85
N GLN A 351 -57.20 -8.80 16.16
CA GLN A 351 -58.47 -8.50 16.82
C GLN A 351 -59.15 -7.24 16.24
N LEU A 352 -58.40 -6.17 15.98
CA LEU A 352 -58.92 -4.95 15.37
C LEU A 352 -59.43 -5.19 13.94
N GLN A 353 -58.74 -6.02 13.15
CA GLN A 353 -59.21 -6.42 11.82
C GLN A 353 -60.52 -7.22 11.84
N THR A 354 -60.83 -7.94 12.93
CA THR A 354 -62.15 -8.58 13.09
C THR A 354 -63.26 -7.60 13.46
N GLN A 355 -62.93 -6.46 14.08
CA GLN A 355 -63.91 -5.48 14.57
C GLN A 355 -64.18 -4.34 13.58
N TYR A 356 -63.21 -4.01 12.73
CA TYR A 356 -63.30 -2.92 11.76
C TYR A 356 -63.24 -3.46 10.33
N ASP A 357 -64.15 -2.98 9.47
CA ASP A 357 -64.19 -3.36 8.03
C ASP A 357 -62.99 -2.73 7.30
N VAL A 358 -62.00 -3.56 6.95
CA VAL A 358 -60.80 -3.11 6.24
C VAL A 358 -61.07 -3.09 4.73
N ARG A 359 -61.05 -1.91 4.12
CA ARG A 359 -61.16 -1.73 2.66
C ARG A 359 -59.83 -1.29 2.09
N ILE A 360 -59.25 -2.13 1.23
CA ILE A 360 -58.01 -1.84 0.53
C ILE A 360 -58.35 -1.25 -0.83
N ASP A 361 -57.92 -0.01 -1.09
CA ASP A 361 -57.95 0.57 -2.42
C ASP A 361 -56.80 0.00 -3.26
N GLN A 362 -57.09 -1.08 -3.98
CA GLN A 362 -56.10 -1.76 -4.81
C GLN A 362 -55.50 -0.86 -5.91
N THR A 363 -56.21 0.20 -6.30
CA THR A 363 -55.74 1.16 -7.32
C THR A 363 -54.58 1.98 -6.77
N ALA A 364 -54.70 2.46 -5.53
CA ALA A 364 -53.65 3.21 -4.84
C ALA A 364 -52.42 2.33 -4.54
N VAL A 365 -52.63 1.05 -4.17
CA VAL A 365 -51.55 0.09 -3.93
C VAL A 365 -50.76 -0.20 -5.20
N ALA A 366 -51.44 -0.43 -6.33
CA ALA A 366 -50.79 -0.66 -7.62
C ALA A 366 -49.97 0.56 -8.10
N GLN A 367 -50.43 1.79 -7.83
CA GLN A 367 -49.70 3.02 -8.14
C GLN A 367 -48.46 3.22 -7.26
N ALA A 368 -48.46 2.76 -6.02
CA ALA A 368 -47.32 2.88 -5.11
C ALA A 368 -46.19 1.88 -5.44
N LEU A 369 -46.53 0.68 -5.94
CA LEU A 369 -45.57 -0.36 -6.34
C LEU A 369 -44.90 -0.12 -7.70
N THR A 370 -45.41 0.83 -8.49
CA THR A 370 -44.90 1.16 -9.84
C THR A 370 -44.03 2.41 -9.89
N ARG A 371 -43.67 2.98 -8.73
CA ARG A 371 -42.55 3.89 -8.55
C ARG A 371 -41.35 3.13 -7.99
#